data_AF-A0A9D7CW77-F1
#
_entry.id   AF-A0A9D7CW77-F1
#
_cell.length_a   1.000
_cell.length_b   1.000
_cell.length_c   1.000
_cell.angle_alpha   90.00
_cell.angle_beta   90.00
_cell.angle_gamma   90.00
#
_symmetry.space_group_name_H-M   'P 1'
#
loop_
_entity.id
_entity.type
_entity.pdbx_description
1 polymer ?
#
loop_
_entity_poly.entity_id
_entity_poly.type
_entity_poly.pdbx_seq_one_letter_code
_entity_poly.pdbx_strand_id
1 'polypeptide(L)'
;MPKEVTLRIEPIDGFEHLAAKEWADKIAAAVRAEEDAAKARRAKTGRRVLGRKAVLGTAPTSRPRTVEPRRKLRPHVACRNKERRRQELSALRGFRKAYRDARLRWIAGESTVFPEGTYRFAAFGPRGHGAAQT
;
A
#
# COMPACT_ATOMS: atom_id res chain seq x y z
N MET A 1 17.85 7.80 -38.01
CA MET A 1 17.39 6.44 -37.65
C MET A 1 17.71 5.52 -38.81
N PRO A 2 18.20 4.29 -38.55
CA PRO A 2 18.41 3.31 -39.62
C PRO A 2 17.08 3.01 -40.31
N LYS A 3 17.13 2.76 -41.63
CA LYS A 3 15.93 2.46 -42.43
C LYS A 3 15.37 1.07 -42.12
N GLU A 4 16.21 0.13 -41.69
CA GLU A 4 15.83 -1.22 -41.27
C GLU A 4 16.70 -1.68 -40.09
N VAL A 5 16.10 -2.48 -39.21
CA VAL A 5 16.76 -3.18 -38.10
C VAL A 5 16.25 -4.61 -38.09
N THR A 6 17.17 -5.58 -38.12
CA THR A 6 16.84 -7.00 -37.94
C THR A 6 16.87 -7.35 -36.47
N LEU A 7 15.75 -7.85 -35.93
CA LEU A 7 15.64 -8.33 -34.56
C LEU A 7 15.73 -9.85 -34.56
N ARG A 8 16.57 -10.40 -33.69
CA ARG A 8 16.59 -11.85 -33.40
C ARG A 8 15.69 -12.12 -32.20
N ILE A 9 14.83 -13.12 -32.34
CA ILE A 9 13.95 -13.57 -31.28
C ILE A 9 14.56 -14.88 -30.76
N GLU A 10 15.16 -14.80 -29.59
CA GLU A 10 15.74 -15.94 -28.89
C GLU A 10 14.87 -16.30 -27.68
N PRO A 11 14.80 -17.59 -27.29
CA PRO A 11 14.17 -17.99 -26.04
C PRO A 11 14.83 -17.28 -24.86
N ILE A 12 14.05 -16.99 -23.83
CA ILE A 12 14.56 -16.43 -22.57
C ILE A 12 15.46 -17.47 -21.89
N ASP A 13 16.51 -16.99 -21.20
CA ASP A 13 17.42 -17.80 -20.39
C ASP A 13 16.67 -18.84 -19.53
N GLY A 14 17.17 -20.08 -19.55
CA GLY A 14 16.57 -21.24 -18.89
C GLY A 14 15.56 -22.02 -19.73
N PHE A 15 15.29 -21.60 -20.97
CA PHE A 15 14.42 -22.31 -21.92
C PHE A 15 15.15 -22.75 -23.21
N GLU A 16 16.49 -22.72 -23.22
CA GLU A 16 17.34 -23.05 -24.38
C GLU A 16 17.18 -24.51 -24.82
N HIS A 17 16.77 -25.37 -23.89
CA HIS A 17 16.54 -26.80 -24.12
C HIS A 17 15.23 -27.11 -24.86
N LEU A 18 14.35 -26.12 -25.04
CA LEU A 18 13.08 -26.31 -25.76
C LEU A 18 13.22 -25.94 -27.23
N ALA A 19 12.60 -26.71 -28.10
CA ALA A 19 12.46 -26.30 -29.49
C ALA A 19 11.61 -25.03 -29.58
N ALA A 20 11.89 -24.16 -30.55
CA ALA A 20 11.21 -22.86 -30.70
C ALA A 20 9.68 -22.98 -30.73
N LYS A 21 9.16 -24.04 -31.38
CA LYS A 21 7.73 -24.34 -31.43
C LYS A 21 7.16 -24.69 -30.05
N GLU A 22 7.85 -25.56 -29.31
CA GLU A 22 7.43 -25.98 -27.97
C GLU A 22 7.45 -24.82 -26.97
N TRP A 23 8.46 -23.95 -27.07
CA TRP A 23 8.51 -22.72 -26.29
C TRP A 23 7.34 -21.78 -26.64
N ALA A 24 7.07 -21.56 -27.92
CA ALA A 24 5.95 -20.73 -28.36
C ALA A 24 4.60 -21.28 -27.88
N ASP A 25 4.39 -22.60 -27.98
CA ASP A 25 3.16 -23.27 -27.51
C ASP A 25 3.00 -23.12 -25.99
N LYS A 26 4.09 -23.26 -25.23
CA LYS A 26 4.10 -23.06 -23.77
C LYS A 26 3.72 -21.64 -23.38
N ILE A 27 4.31 -20.63 -24.04
CA ILE A 27 3.98 -19.23 -23.80
C ILE A 27 2.52 -18.96 -24.18
N ALA A 28 2.07 -19.43 -25.34
CA ALA A 28 0.68 -19.24 -25.78
C ALA A 28 -0.33 -19.90 -24.84
N ALA A 29 0.00 -21.06 -24.26
CA ALA A 29 -0.83 -21.70 -23.24
C ALA A 29 -0.87 -20.89 -21.93
N ALA A 30 0.28 -20.40 -21.46
CA ALA A 30 0.36 -19.56 -20.25
C ALA A 30 -0.41 -18.24 -20.41
N VAL A 31 -0.30 -17.59 -21.57
CA VAL A 31 -1.05 -16.36 -21.89
C VAL A 31 -2.54 -16.64 -21.87
N ARG A 32 -3.01 -17.70 -22.54
CA ARG A 32 -4.43 -18.08 -22.54
C ARG A 32 -4.97 -18.33 -21.13
N ALA A 33 -4.22 -19.06 -20.30
CA ALA A 33 -4.60 -19.33 -18.91
C ALA A 33 -4.77 -18.03 -18.09
N GLU A 34 -3.85 -17.08 -18.22
CA GLU A 34 -3.96 -15.79 -17.51
C GLU A 34 -5.09 -14.92 -18.09
N GLU A 35 -5.31 -14.93 -19.40
CA GLU A 35 -6.43 -14.22 -20.03
C GLU A 35 -7.78 -14.74 -19.53
N ASP A 36 -7.94 -16.06 -19.44
CA ASP A 36 -9.15 -16.70 -18.91
C ASP A 36 -9.35 -16.38 -17.42
N ALA A 37 -8.29 -16.47 -16.61
CA ALA A 37 -8.34 -16.08 -15.21
C ALA A 37 -8.72 -14.60 -15.03
N ALA A 38 -8.18 -13.72 -15.88
CA ALA A 38 -8.51 -12.30 -15.89
C ALA A 38 -9.97 -12.06 -16.34
N LYS A 39 -10.49 -12.82 -17.31
CA LYS A 39 -11.89 -12.77 -17.74
C LYS A 39 -12.84 -13.21 -16.62
N ALA A 40 -12.53 -14.32 -15.93
CA ALA A 40 -13.30 -14.78 -14.79
C ALA A 40 -13.31 -13.77 -13.64
N ARG A 41 -12.15 -13.18 -13.31
CA ARG A 41 -12.01 -12.12 -12.30
C ARG A 41 -12.85 -10.88 -12.65
N ARG A 42 -12.88 -10.48 -13.92
CA ARG A 42 -13.73 -9.37 -14.41
C ARG A 42 -15.21 -9.69 -14.26
N ALA A 43 -15.63 -10.89 -14.67
CA ALA A 43 -17.02 -11.34 -14.52
C ALA A 43 -17.48 -11.32 -13.06
N LYS A 44 -16.65 -11.81 -12.13
CA LYS A 44 -16.95 -11.79 -10.68
C LYS A 44 -17.01 -10.38 -10.07
N THR A 45 -16.22 -9.45 -10.58
CA THR A 45 -16.11 -8.08 -10.02
C THR A 45 -16.95 -7.05 -10.75
N GLY A 46 -17.68 -7.44 -11.80
CA GLY A 46 -18.45 -6.52 -12.65
C GLY A 46 -17.60 -5.53 -13.46
N ARG A 47 -16.27 -5.74 -13.53
CA ARG A 47 -15.35 -4.82 -14.24
C ARG A 47 -15.42 -5.07 -15.74
N ARG A 48 -15.51 -3.99 -16.52
CA ARG A 48 -15.55 -4.02 -18.00
C ARG A 48 -14.25 -3.53 -18.60
N VAL A 49 -13.89 -4.06 -19.77
CA VAL A 49 -12.81 -3.53 -20.62
C VAL A 49 -13.40 -2.46 -21.53
N LEU A 50 -12.71 -1.33 -21.69
CA LEU A 50 -13.15 -0.28 -22.60
C LEU A 50 -13.02 -0.75 -24.06
N GLY A 51 -14.08 -0.59 -24.84
CA GLY A 51 -14.06 -0.87 -26.27
C GLY A 51 -13.42 0.27 -27.07
N ARG A 52 -13.06 -0.01 -28.33
CA ARG A 52 -12.39 0.93 -29.26
C ARG A 52 -12.99 2.34 -29.25
N LYS A 53 -14.31 2.48 -29.38
CA LYS A 53 -14.99 3.80 -29.41
C LYS A 53 -14.76 4.59 -28.12
N ALA A 54 -14.81 3.94 -26.97
CA ALA A 54 -14.59 4.58 -25.67
C ALA A 54 -13.12 5.00 -25.48
N VAL A 55 -12.18 4.18 -25.98
CA VAL A 55 -10.75 4.53 -25.96
C VAL A 55 -10.47 5.75 -26.84
N LEU A 56 -10.98 5.77 -28.08
CA LEU A 56 -10.80 6.90 -29.00
C LEU A 56 -11.48 8.19 -28.51
N GLY A 57 -12.59 8.07 -27.78
CA GLY A 57 -13.26 9.21 -27.16
C GLY A 57 -12.61 9.70 -25.85
N THR A 58 -11.60 9.01 -25.33
CA THR A 58 -10.91 9.41 -24.10
C THR A 58 -9.84 10.43 -24.41
N ALA A 59 -9.90 11.60 -23.76
CA ALA A 59 -8.86 12.63 -23.91
C ALA A 59 -7.49 12.09 -23.43
N PRO A 60 -6.37 12.40 -24.12
CA PRO A 60 -5.03 11.93 -23.74
C PRO A 60 -4.60 12.36 -22.32
N THR A 61 -5.15 13.47 -21.82
CA THR A 61 -4.90 14.00 -20.48
C THR A 61 -5.89 13.51 -19.43
N SER A 62 -6.83 12.64 -19.81
CA SER A 62 -7.82 12.08 -18.90
C SER A 62 -7.13 11.20 -17.85
N ARG A 63 -7.62 11.30 -16.61
CA ARG A 63 -7.13 10.52 -15.47
C ARG A 63 -8.29 10.01 -14.63
N PRO A 64 -8.16 8.85 -13.97
CA PRO A 64 -9.17 8.37 -13.03
C PRO A 64 -9.48 9.43 -11.96
N ARG A 65 -10.77 9.68 -11.72
CA ARG A 65 -11.23 10.58 -10.63
C ARG A 65 -11.16 9.92 -9.26
N THR A 66 -11.09 8.59 -9.22
CA THR A 66 -11.02 7.80 -8.01
C THR A 66 -9.56 7.60 -7.59
N VAL A 67 -9.31 7.76 -6.29
CA VAL A 67 -8.00 7.49 -5.70
C VAL A 67 -7.91 5.99 -5.40
N GLU A 68 -6.90 5.33 -5.97
CA GLU A 68 -6.55 3.95 -5.59
C GLU A 68 -6.36 3.88 -4.06
N PRO A 69 -6.99 2.93 -3.36
CA PRO A 69 -6.84 2.82 -1.91
C PRO A 69 -5.36 2.68 -1.53
N ARG A 70 -4.82 3.73 -0.90
CA ARG A 70 -3.40 3.80 -0.53
C ARG A 70 -3.12 2.90 0.68
N ARG A 71 -2.02 2.14 0.60
CA ARG A 71 -1.27 1.52 1.71
C ARG A 71 -2.15 0.86 2.80
N LYS A 72 -2.61 -0.38 2.56
CA LYS A 72 -3.19 -1.21 3.64
C LYS A 72 -2.17 -1.53 4.74
N LEU A 73 -0.88 -1.57 4.41
CA LEU A 73 0.19 -1.84 5.37
C LEU A 73 0.76 -0.53 5.93
N ARG A 74 0.52 -0.28 7.22
CA ARG A 74 1.14 0.81 7.99
C ARG A 74 2.03 0.21 9.09
N PRO A 75 3.24 -0.27 8.76
CA PRO A 75 4.10 -0.88 9.75
C PRO A 75 4.59 0.20 10.73
N HIS A 76 4.14 0.15 11.98
CA HIS A 76 4.62 1.04 13.06
C HIS A 76 5.97 0.62 13.60
N VAL A 77 6.34 -0.66 13.41
CA VAL A 77 7.61 -1.24 13.86
C VAL A 77 8.26 -1.88 12.63
N ALA A 78 9.38 -1.32 12.19
CA ALA A 78 10.21 -1.92 11.16
C ALA A 78 11.17 -2.91 11.82
N CYS A 79 10.80 -4.20 11.83
CA CYS A 79 11.64 -5.26 12.38
C CYS A 79 11.58 -6.51 11.49
N ARG A 80 12.74 -7.09 11.20
CA ARG A 80 12.90 -8.32 10.40
C ARG A 80 12.52 -9.58 11.22
N ASN A 81 12.78 -9.58 12.53
CA ASN A 81 12.47 -10.69 13.43
C ASN A 81 10.98 -10.62 13.87
N LYS A 82 10.22 -11.70 13.64
CA LYS A 82 8.79 -11.76 13.93
C LYS A 82 8.48 -11.68 15.42
N GLU A 83 9.24 -12.35 16.29
CA GLU A 83 8.97 -12.37 17.73
C GLU A 83 9.25 -11.01 18.37
N ARG A 84 10.40 -10.42 18.04
CA ARG A 84 10.70 -9.04 18.47
C ARG A 84 9.63 -8.07 18.01
N ARG A 85 9.17 -8.18 16.76
CA ARG A 85 8.09 -7.33 16.25
C ARG A 85 6.80 -7.48 17.04
N ARG A 86 6.42 -8.69 17.49
CA ARG A 86 5.21 -8.89 18.31
C ARG A 86 5.35 -8.25 19.68
N GLN A 87 6.51 -8.39 20.33
CA GLN A 87 6.80 -7.79 21.63
C GLN A 87 6.72 -6.26 21.56
N GLU A 88 7.37 -5.65 20.57
CA GLU A 88 7.35 -4.19 20.36
C GLU A 88 5.95 -3.66 20.04
N LEU A 89 5.16 -4.39 19.25
CA LEU A 89 3.77 -4.01 18.99
C LEU A 89 2.90 -4.10 20.24
N SER A 90 3.17 -5.05 21.13
CA SER A 90 2.47 -5.16 22.42
C SER A 90 2.80 -3.97 23.33
N ALA A 91 4.10 -3.66 23.47
CA ALA A 91 4.57 -2.51 24.23
C ALA A 91 3.98 -1.19 23.69
N LEU A 92 3.98 -1.01 22.37
CA LEU A 92 3.39 0.17 21.72
C LEU A 92 1.88 0.30 21.98
N ARG A 93 1.15 -0.82 22.02
CA ARG A 93 -0.29 -0.82 22.39
C ARG A 93 -0.48 -0.41 23.85
N GLY A 94 0.34 -0.92 24.76
CA GLY A 94 0.33 -0.56 26.18
C GLY A 94 0.56 0.94 26.38
N PHE A 95 1.63 1.47 25.81
CA PHE A 95 1.96 2.89 25.83
C PHE A 95 0.81 3.76 25.31
N ARG A 96 0.24 3.42 24.14
CA ARG A 96 -0.87 4.18 23.55
C ARG A 96 -2.13 4.19 24.41
N LYS A 97 -2.42 3.09 25.12
CA LYS A 97 -3.55 3.02 26.05
C LYS A 97 -3.30 3.91 27.26
N ALA A 98 -2.15 3.74 27.92
CA ALA A 98 -1.79 4.53 29.09
C ALA A 98 -1.75 6.04 28.78
N TYR A 99 -1.18 6.43 27.63
CA TYR A 99 -1.20 7.82 27.17
C TYR A 99 -2.61 8.36 26.95
N ARG A 100 -3.49 7.56 26.32
CA ARG A 100 -4.88 7.97 26.09
C ARG A 100 -5.62 8.20 27.41
N ASP A 101 -5.47 7.27 28.34
CA ASP A 101 -6.13 7.33 29.65
C ASP A 101 -5.61 8.53 30.46
N ALA A 102 -4.30 8.80 30.43
CA ALA A 102 -3.71 9.97 31.06
C ALA A 102 -4.21 11.27 30.38
N ARG A 103 -4.24 11.33 29.05
CA ARG A 103 -4.71 12.51 28.32
C ARG A 103 -6.18 12.83 28.60
N LEU A 104 -7.04 11.83 28.72
CA LEU A 104 -8.45 12.03 29.06
C LEU A 104 -8.62 12.64 30.45
N ARG A 105 -7.90 12.11 31.44
CA ARG A 105 -7.88 12.66 32.81
C ARG A 105 -7.34 14.09 32.86
N TRP A 106 -6.25 14.35 32.13
CA TRP A 106 -5.68 15.69 32.02
C TRP A 106 -6.66 16.69 31.39
N ILE A 107 -7.40 16.30 30.34
CA ILE A 107 -8.44 17.13 29.72
C ILE A 107 -9.61 17.40 30.67
N ALA A 108 -9.93 16.44 31.54
CA ALA A 108 -10.93 16.60 32.60
C ALA A 108 -10.45 17.49 33.76
N GLY A 109 -9.19 17.95 33.75
CA GLY A 109 -8.61 18.80 34.79
C GLY A 109 -8.05 18.03 35.99
N GLU A 110 -7.94 16.71 35.89
CA GLU A 110 -7.37 15.86 36.95
C GLU A 110 -5.83 15.84 36.88
N SER A 111 -5.17 15.76 38.04
CA SER A 111 -3.74 15.52 38.11
C SER A 111 -3.42 14.08 37.68
N THR A 112 -2.54 13.92 36.70
CA THR A 112 -2.24 12.63 36.10
C THR A 112 -0.79 12.53 35.64
N VAL A 113 -0.23 11.33 35.76
CA VAL A 113 1.14 11.04 35.33
C VAL A 113 1.10 10.44 33.93
N PHE A 114 1.81 11.05 32.99
CA PHE A 114 1.97 10.50 31.65
C PHE A 114 3.01 9.36 31.66
N PRO A 115 2.82 8.31 30.84
CA PRO A 115 3.84 7.26 30.74
C PRO A 115 5.18 7.82 30.23
N GLU A 116 6.26 7.06 30.36
CA GLU A 116 7.54 7.48 29.78
C GLU A 116 7.50 7.37 28.25
N GLY A 117 7.88 8.44 27.56
CA GLY A 117 7.95 8.45 26.10
C GLY A 117 7.97 9.86 25.51
N THR A 118 8.16 9.94 24.19
CA THR A 118 8.13 11.21 23.47
C THR A 118 6.70 11.56 23.07
N TYR A 119 6.27 12.76 23.44
CA TYR A 119 4.97 13.28 23.07
C TYR A 119 5.08 14.54 22.23
N ARG A 120 4.27 14.61 21.17
CA ARG A 120 4.03 15.86 20.45
C ARG A 120 2.61 16.31 20.77
N PHE A 121 2.45 17.07 21.84
CA PHE A 121 1.23 17.81 22.08
C PHE A 121 1.26 19.00 21.12
N ALA A 122 0.29 19.08 20.20
CA ALA A 122 0.09 20.33 19.49
C ALA A 122 -0.22 21.38 20.56
N ALA A 123 0.64 22.37 20.70
CA ALA A 123 0.38 23.53 21.55
C ALA A 123 -0.95 24.15 21.05
N PHE A 124 -2.04 23.86 21.75
CA PHE A 124 -3.16 24.79 21.75
C PHE A 124 -2.59 26.08 22.35
N GLY A 125 -2.68 27.19 21.60
CA GLY A 125 -2.16 28.49 22.00
C GLY A 125 -2.58 28.89 23.42
N PRO A 126 -1.87 29.83 24.05
CA PRO A 126 -1.95 30.07 25.48
C PRO A 126 -3.39 30.41 25.86
N ARG A 127 -3.99 29.58 26.71
CA ARG A 127 -5.04 30.01 27.63
C ARG A 127 -4.54 29.78 29.05
N GLY A 128 -3.52 30.57 29.41
CA GLY A 128 -3.19 30.82 30.81
C GLY A 128 -4.08 31.94 31.32
N HIS A 129 -5.19 31.59 31.97
CA HIS A 129 -5.63 32.37 33.10
C HIS A 129 -4.78 31.92 34.29
N GLY A 130 -4.06 32.87 34.88
CA GLY A 130 -3.14 32.60 35.96
C GLY A 130 -3.84 32.15 37.24
N ALA A 131 -3.09 31.42 38.04
CA ALA A 131 -2.96 31.71 39.47
C ALA A 131 -1.63 31.11 39.91
N ALA A 132 -0.77 31.96 40.45
CA ALA A 132 0.38 31.56 41.24
C ALA A 132 -0.08 30.77 42.46
N GLN A 133 0.78 29.89 42.98
CA GLN A 133 1.21 29.98 44.37
C GLN A 133 2.47 29.17 44.65
N THR A 134 3.20 29.73 45.60
CA THR A 134 4.53 29.52 46.17
C THR A 134 4.90 28.08 46.50
#